data_AF-A0A075JGR0-F1
#
_entry.id   AF-A0A075JGR0-F1
#
_cell.length_a   1.000
_cell.length_b   1.000
_cell.length_c   1.000
_cell.angle_alpha   90.00
_cell.angle_beta   90.00
_cell.angle_gamma   90.00
#
_symmetry.space_group_name_H-M   'P 1'
#
loop_
_entity.id
_entity.type
_entity.pdbx_description
1 polymer ?
#
loop_
_entity_poly.entity_id
_entity_poly.type
_entity_poly.pdbx_seq_one_letter_code
_entity_poly.pdbx_strand_id
1 'polypeptide(L)'
;MTGVVVRLVLAGVALVAALYLLRRARAARAAWARDEAGITRAERWWADTQGGPFDQDRPEPPADVVAHLGARGPRTDLRRPRPAQAEWVWGWLLLGVSALLAISVAAQVTTGTV
;
A
#
# COMPACT_ATOMS: atom_id res chain seq x y z
N MET A 1 14.54 -32.79 -18.57
CA MET A 1 15.42 -32.20 -17.52
C MET A 1 15.62 -30.67 -17.64
N THR A 2 16.22 -30.13 -18.70
CA THR A 2 16.54 -28.68 -18.82
C THR A 2 15.31 -27.75 -18.76
N GLY A 3 14.19 -28.13 -19.37
CA GLY A 3 12.96 -27.32 -19.35
C GLY A 3 12.31 -27.19 -17.96
N VAL A 4 12.45 -28.21 -17.10
CA VAL A 4 11.93 -28.19 -15.72
C VAL A 4 12.76 -27.23 -14.85
N VAL A 5 14.08 -27.29 -14.98
CA VAL A 5 15.00 -26.41 -14.25
C VAL A 5 14.75 -24.94 -14.60
N VAL A 6 14.58 -24.61 -15.88
CA VAL A 6 14.29 -23.24 -16.32
C VAL A 6 12.98 -22.72 -15.72
N ARG A 7 11.91 -23.53 -15.70
CA ARG A 7 10.63 -23.14 -15.11
C ARG A 7 10.71 -22.92 -13.60
N LEU A 8 11.47 -23.75 -12.88
CA LEU A 8 11.69 -23.57 -11.45
C LEU A 8 12.46 -22.28 -11.15
N VAL A 9 13.50 -21.96 -11.93
CA VAL A 9 14.24 -20.71 -11.79
C VAL A 9 13.32 -19.51 -12.05
N LEU A 10 12.54 -19.54 -13.13
CA LEU A 10 11.57 -18.48 -13.43
C LEU A 10 10.50 -18.32 -12.34
N ALA A 11 9.99 -19.43 -11.80
CA ALA A 11 9.03 -19.40 -10.69
C ALA A 11 9.65 -18.78 -9.44
N GLY A 12 10.90 -19.11 -9.11
CA GLY A 12 11.62 -18.52 -7.99
C GLY A 12 11.84 -17.01 -8.17
N VAL A 13 12.30 -16.59 -9.34
CA VAL A 13 12.51 -15.16 -9.65
C VAL A 13 11.19 -14.38 -9.59
N ALA A 14 10.13 -14.91 -10.21
CA ALA A 14 8.81 -14.29 -10.18
C ALA A 14 8.24 -14.20 -8.75
N LEU A 15 8.46 -15.22 -7.93
CA LEU A 15 8.01 -15.22 -6.54
C LEU A 15 8.75 -14.17 -5.70
N VAL A 16 10.07 -14.07 -5.84
CA VAL A 16 10.86 -13.05 -5.13
C VAL A 16 10.43 -11.65 -5.54
N ALA A 17 10.24 -11.41 -6.84
CA ALA A 17 9.75 -10.13 -7.35
C ALA A 17 8.33 -9.81 -6.83
N ALA A 18 7.43 -10.81 -6.80
CA ALA A 18 6.08 -10.67 -6.25
C ALA A 18 6.12 -10.25 -4.78
N LEU A 19 6.90 -10.96 -3.95
CA LEU A 19 7.02 -10.68 -2.53
C LEU A 19 7.61 -9.29 -2.27
N TYR A 20 8.62 -8.91 -3.04
CA TYR A 20 9.22 -7.57 -2.95
C TYR A 20 8.19 -6.47 -3.24
N LEU A 21 7.48 -6.56 -4.36
CA LEU A 21 6.46 -5.58 -4.75
C LEU A 21 5.31 -5.53 -3.74
N LEU A 22 4.84 -6.68 -3.26
CA LEU A 22 3.78 -6.73 -2.25
C LEU A 22 4.22 -6.11 -0.92
N ARG A 23 5.45 -6.34 -0.47
CA ARG A 23 5.99 -5.72 0.75
C ARG A 23 6.09 -4.20 0.62
N ARG A 24 6.65 -3.73 -0.50
CA ARG A 24 6.77 -2.29 -0.79
C ARG A 24 5.40 -1.61 -0.85
N ALA A 25 4.46 -2.22 -1.57
CA ALA A 25 3.10 -1.71 -1.69
C ALA A 25 2.36 -1.70 -0.34
N ARG A 26 2.56 -2.69 0.53
CA ARG A 26 2.00 -2.67 1.90
C ARG A 26 2.56 -1.51 2.72
N ALA A 27 3.87 -1.30 2.70
CA ALA A 27 4.51 -0.22 3.44
C ALA A 27 4.01 1.16 2.97
N ALA A 28 3.92 1.36 1.65
CA ALA A 28 3.40 2.58 1.06
C ALA A 28 1.94 2.84 1.44
N ARG A 29 1.09 1.80 1.43
CA ARG A 29 -0.31 1.92 1.86
C ARG A 29 -0.47 2.20 3.36
N ALA A 30 0.37 1.60 4.21
CA ALA A 30 0.33 1.84 5.64
C ALA A 30 0.79 3.26 6.01
N ALA A 31 1.77 3.81 5.30
CA ALA A 31 2.14 5.22 5.43
C ALA A 31 0.99 6.12 4.97
N TRP A 32 0.45 5.88 3.78
CA TRP A 32 -0.68 6.65 3.25
C TRP A 32 -1.90 6.64 4.16
N ALA A 33 -2.27 5.47 4.71
CA ALA A 33 -3.43 5.35 5.60
C ALA A 33 -3.26 6.15 6.90
N ARG A 34 -2.02 6.30 7.39
CA ARG A 34 -1.72 7.13 8.57
C ARG A 34 -1.86 8.62 8.25
N ASP A 35 -1.30 9.07 7.13
CA ASP A 35 -1.40 10.46 6.68
C ASP A 35 -2.87 10.84 6.42
N GLU A 36 -3.62 9.96 5.74
CA GLU A 36 -5.05 10.12 5.45
C GLU A 36 -5.88 10.23 6.74
N ALA A 37 -5.59 9.42 7.75
CA ALA A 37 -6.25 9.48 9.04
C ALA A 37 -5.90 10.78 9.80
N GLY A 38 -4.65 11.25 9.70
CA GLY A 38 -4.20 12.52 10.27
C GLY A 38 -4.93 13.72 9.66
N ILE A 39 -5.03 13.77 8.33
CA ILE A 39 -5.78 14.81 7.61
C ILE A 39 -7.27 14.77 8.00
N THR A 40 -7.89 13.58 8.00
CA THR A 40 -9.31 13.43 8.37
C THR A 40 -9.58 13.89 9.81
N ARG A 41 -8.66 13.61 10.74
CA ARG A 41 -8.79 14.06 12.13
C ARG A 41 -8.63 15.58 12.24
N ALA A 42 -7.69 16.16 11.49
CA ALA A 42 -7.51 17.61 11.42
C ALA A 42 -8.74 18.31 10.80
N GLU A 43 -9.36 17.73 9.77
CA GLU A 43 -10.62 18.21 9.19
C GLU A 43 -11.76 18.22 10.22
N ARG A 44 -11.93 17.14 10.97
CA ARG A 44 -12.96 17.05 12.02
C ARG A 44 -12.72 18.06 13.13
N TRP A 45 -11.50 18.08 13.66
CA TRP A 45 -11.14 19.05 14.69
C TRP A 45 -11.36 20.49 14.21
N TRP A 46 -10.95 20.81 12.98
CA TRP A 46 -11.16 22.13 12.40
C TRP A 46 -12.64 22.46 12.29
N ALA A 47 -13.48 21.53 11.80
CA ALA A 47 -14.93 21.72 11.71
C ALA A 47 -15.59 21.89 13.08
N ASP A 48 -15.17 21.10 14.08
CA ASP A 48 -15.70 21.16 15.44
C ASP A 48 -15.30 22.46 16.17
N THR A 49 -14.20 23.10 15.73
CA THR A 49 -13.60 24.25 16.40
C THR A 49 -13.72 25.56 15.58
N GLN A 50 -14.29 25.52 14.37
CA GLN A 50 -14.56 26.68 13.52
C GLN A 50 -16.07 26.95 13.47
N GLY A 51 -16.52 28.08 14.05
CA GLY A 51 -17.93 28.51 13.98
C GLY A 51 -18.51 29.16 15.24
N GLY A 52 -17.75 29.28 16.34
CA GLY A 52 -18.18 30.01 17.53
C GLY A 52 -17.98 31.52 17.42
N PRO A 53 -18.81 32.37 18.07
CA PRO A 53 -18.69 33.83 18.04
C PRO A 53 -17.40 34.38 18.67
N PHE A 54 -16.61 33.54 19.34
CA PHE A 54 -15.35 33.90 19.98
C PHE A 54 -14.23 33.00 19.47
N ASP A 55 -13.48 33.47 18.47
CA ASP A 55 -12.28 32.81 17.97
C ASP A 55 -11.10 32.85 18.96
N GLN A 56 -11.30 33.50 20.13
CA GLN A 56 -10.30 33.73 21.18
C GLN A 56 -10.18 32.57 22.18
N ASP A 57 -11.23 31.76 22.38
CA ASP A 57 -11.23 30.62 23.31
C ASP A 57 -10.97 29.28 22.60
N ARG A 58 -10.27 29.33 21.46
CA ARG A 58 -10.03 28.15 20.64
C ARG A 58 -9.13 27.19 21.41
N PRO A 59 -9.55 25.94 21.67
CA PRO A 59 -8.67 24.95 22.28
C PRO A 59 -7.42 24.76 21.42
N GLU A 60 -6.27 24.54 22.07
CA GLU A 60 -5.04 24.25 21.33
C GLU A 60 -5.20 22.93 20.55
N PRO A 61 -4.79 22.90 19.26
CA PRO A 61 -4.85 21.68 18.47
C PRO A 61 -3.91 20.60 19.03
N PRO A 62 -4.33 19.33 19.08
CA PRO A 62 -3.47 18.20 19.42
C PRO A 62 -2.23 18.14 18.51
N ALA A 63 -1.09 17.67 19.03
CA ALA A 63 0.19 17.67 18.30
C ALA A 63 0.14 16.89 16.96
N ASP A 64 -0.61 15.80 16.90
CA ASP A 64 -0.83 15.01 15.68
C ASP A 64 -1.70 15.73 14.63
N VAL A 65 -2.56 16.64 15.08
CA VAL A 65 -3.44 17.47 14.25
C VAL A 65 -2.68 18.70 13.74
N VAL A 66 -1.80 19.31 14.56
CA VAL A 66 -0.92 20.41 14.17
C VAL A 66 -0.08 20.08 12.94
N ALA A 67 0.45 18.86 12.85
CA ALA A 67 1.24 18.41 11.70
C ALA A 67 0.47 18.49 10.36
N HIS A 68 -0.87 18.38 10.42
CA HIS A 68 -1.77 18.35 9.28
C HIS A 68 -2.62 19.63 9.14
N LEU A 69 -2.38 20.63 9.99
CA LEU A 69 -3.00 21.95 9.94
C LEU A 69 -2.04 22.97 9.30
N GLY A 70 -2.59 23.78 8.40
CA GLY A 70 -1.94 24.95 7.83
C GLY A 70 -2.53 26.24 8.40
N ALA A 71 -1.96 27.37 8.00
CA ALA A 71 -2.37 28.70 8.49
C ALA A 71 -3.85 29.06 8.18
N ARG A 72 -4.49 28.36 7.22
CA ARG A 72 -5.88 28.60 6.79
C ARG A 72 -6.79 27.38 6.97
N GLY A 73 -6.35 26.35 7.70
CA GLY A 73 -7.12 25.13 7.95
C GLY A 73 -6.42 23.83 7.56
N PRO A 74 -7.17 22.72 7.45
CA PRO A 74 -6.61 21.40 7.17
C PRO A 74 -5.86 21.40 5.85
N ARG A 75 -4.66 20.81 5.83
CA ARG A 75 -3.84 20.69 4.62
C ARG A 75 -4.32 19.55 3.73
N THR A 76 -5.50 19.73 3.13
CA THR A 76 -6.10 18.75 2.21
C THR A 76 -5.31 18.60 0.92
N ASP A 77 -4.45 19.57 0.59
CA ASP A 77 -3.44 19.52 -0.46
C ASP A 77 -2.38 18.43 -0.22
N LEU A 78 -2.15 18.02 1.03
CA LEU A 78 -1.25 16.91 1.36
C LEU A 78 -1.88 15.53 1.07
N ARG A 79 -3.16 15.47 0.70
CA ARG A 79 -3.87 14.21 0.42
C ARG A 79 -3.32 13.60 -0.87
N ARG A 80 -2.38 12.68 -0.72
CA ARG A 80 -1.72 12.03 -1.86
C ARG A 80 -2.66 11.00 -2.51
N PRO A 81 -2.57 10.79 -3.84
CA PRO A 81 -3.26 9.69 -4.48
C PRO A 81 -2.83 8.36 -3.86
N ARG A 82 -3.74 7.39 -3.83
CA ARG A 82 -3.52 6.07 -3.22
C ARG A 82 -2.25 5.44 -3.83
N PRO A 83 -1.17 5.26 -3.06
CA PRO A 83 0.09 4.84 -3.65
C PRO A 83 0.06 3.37 -4.04
N ALA A 84 0.94 3.02 -4.98
CA ALA A 84 1.34 1.65 -5.27
C ALA A 84 0.19 0.71 -5.71
N GLN A 85 -0.86 1.25 -6.34
CA GLN A 85 -1.93 0.43 -6.89
C GLN A 85 -1.40 -0.51 -7.99
N ALA A 86 -0.55 0.00 -8.89
CA ALA A 86 0.10 -0.80 -9.91
C ALA A 86 1.03 -1.87 -9.29
N GLU A 87 1.91 -1.51 -8.36
CA GLU A 87 2.83 -2.46 -7.71
C GLU A 87 2.10 -3.59 -6.98
N TRP A 88 0.93 -3.29 -6.38
CA TRP A 88 0.09 -4.30 -5.76
C TRP A 88 -0.51 -5.27 -6.77
N VAL A 89 -1.06 -4.73 -7.87
CA VAL A 89 -1.65 -5.55 -8.95
C VAL A 89 -0.57 -6.43 -9.56
N TRP A 90 0.60 -5.88 -9.87
CA TRP A 90 1.75 -6.63 -10.38
C TRP A 90 2.27 -7.67 -9.39
N GLY A 91 2.30 -7.33 -8.10
CA GLY A 91 2.66 -8.27 -7.04
C GLY A 91 1.75 -9.50 -7.02
N TRP A 92 0.44 -9.33 -7.13
CA TRP A 92 -0.51 -10.45 -7.21
C TRP A 92 -0.44 -11.22 -8.53
N LEU A 93 -0.26 -10.52 -9.66
CA LEU A 93 -0.06 -11.14 -10.96
C LEU A 93 1.16 -12.07 -10.96
N LEU A 94 2.31 -11.59 -10.49
CA LEU A 94 3.54 -12.39 -10.41
C LEU A 94 3.41 -13.55 -9.43
N LEU A 95 2.69 -13.38 -8.33
CA LEU A 95 2.38 -14.47 -7.41
C LEU A 95 1.57 -15.57 -8.12
N GLY A 96 0.55 -15.19 -8.90
CA GLY A 96 -0.25 -16.10 -9.69
C GLY A 96 0.56 -16.85 -10.75
N VAL A 97 1.42 -16.13 -11.49
CA VAL A 97 2.34 -16.73 -12.48
C VAL A 97 3.27 -17.74 -11.82
N SER A 98 3.82 -17.41 -10.65
CA SER A 98 4.72 -18.30 -9.89
C SER A 98 4.01 -19.59 -9.47
N ALA A 99 2.77 -19.48 -8.96
CA ALA A 99 1.95 -20.63 -8.58
C ALA A 99 1.64 -21.53 -9.79
N LEU A 100 1.29 -20.92 -10.93
CA LEU A 100 0.95 -21.65 -12.15
C LEU A 100 2.16 -22.41 -12.73
N LEU A 101 3.35 -21.80 -12.68
CA LEU A 101 4.60 -22.46 -13.04
C LEU A 101 4.92 -23.64 -12.12
N ALA A 102 4.74 -23.48 -10.80
CA ALA A 102 4.97 -24.55 -9.84
C ALA A 102 4.01 -25.74 -10.05
N ILE A 103 2.72 -25.47 -10.29
CA ILE A 103 1.71 -26.49 -10.60
C ILE A 103 2.06 -27.21 -11.91
N SER A 104 2.50 -26.49 -12.94
CA SER A 104 2.91 -27.07 -14.21
C SER A 104 4.09 -28.03 -14.06
N VAL A 105 5.08 -27.68 -13.23
CA VAL A 105 6.21 -28.57 -12.90
C VAL A 105 5.74 -29.80 -12.13
N ALA A 106 4.89 -29.62 -11.11
CA ALA A 106 4.36 -30.74 -10.33
C ALA A 106 3.60 -31.73 -11.23
N ALA A 107 2.77 -31.23 -12.15
CA ALA A 107 2.01 -32.05 -13.11
C ALA A 107 2.93 -32.90 -14.02
N GLN A 108 4.02 -32.33 -14.53
CA GLN A 108 5.01 -33.05 -15.36
C GLN A 108 5.73 -34.15 -14.58
N VAL A 109 6.11 -33.88 -13.33
CA VAL A 109 6.75 -34.87 -12.46
C VAL A 109 5.79 -36.02 -12.17
N THR A 110 4.51 -35.73 -11.87
CA THR A 110 3.51 -36.78 -11.58
C THR A 110 3.11 -37.61 -12.80
N THR A 111 3.20 -37.06 -14.01
CA THR A 111 2.82 -37.77 -15.26
C THR A 111 3.97 -38.51 -15.93
N GLY A 112 5.19 -38.47 -15.36
CA GLY A 112 6.36 -39.14 -15.93
C GLY A 112 6.88 -38.51 -17.22
N THR A 113 6.45 -37.30 -17.56
CA THR A 113 6.89 -36.56 -18.76
C THR A 113 8.05 -35.63 -18.38
N VAL A 114 9.29 -36.15 -18.32
CA VAL A 114 10.47 -35.40 -17.82
C VAL A 114 11.62 -35.35 -18.82
#